data_AF-A0A7V9ZYY0-F1
#
_entry.id   AF-A0A7V9ZYY0-F1
#
_cell.length_a   1.000
_cell.length_b   1.000
_cell.length_c   1.000
_cell.angle_alpha   90.00
_cell.angle_beta   90.00
_cell.angle_gamma   90.00
#
_symmetry.space_group_name_H-M   'P 1'
#
loop_
_entity.id
_entity.type
_entity.pdbx_description
1 polymer ?
#
loop_
_entity_poly.entity_id
_entity_poly.type
_entity_poly.pdbx_seq_one_letter_code
_entity_poly.pdbx_strand_id
1 'polypeptide(L)'
;MSTPGNPFEGIFGELAKLFASQGPVNLQVARQIAQGLAMEGTAEPNIEPLERMRYEELARAADLQVSAATGLSTSVAGGVLEIHPVGRGDYAGRTLDAYRPLLEGLAESFGRMGQQGAEASEGDVADDDDPTAQLLGGVTDMIGPVLLGLQAGSLVGHQARGALGQYDLPIPRPPSDQLLVVPAGVNDFASDWSLDPDEVRMWVC
;
A
#
# COMPACT_ATOMS: atom_id res chain seq x y z
N MET A 1 28.28 41.69 -18.71
CA MET A 1 28.22 41.24 -17.31
C MET A 1 27.14 40.18 -17.24
N SER A 2 27.51 38.90 -17.28
CA SER A 2 26.56 37.80 -17.18
C SER A 2 26.37 37.47 -15.70
N THR A 3 25.16 37.66 -15.18
CA THR A 3 24.78 37.24 -13.84
C THR A 3 25.02 35.73 -13.71
N PRO A 4 25.78 35.24 -12.71
CA PRO A 4 25.91 33.81 -12.48
C PRO A 4 24.54 33.26 -12.12
N GLY A 5 24.03 32.29 -12.90
CA GLY A 5 22.81 31.58 -12.56
C GLY A 5 22.95 30.96 -11.18
N ASN A 6 21.97 31.19 -10.30
CA ASN A 6 22.02 30.73 -8.94
C ASN A 6 22.02 29.19 -8.93
N PRO A 7 23.09 28.52 -8.45
CA PRO A 7 23.18 27.06 -8.47
C PRO A 7 22.08 26.39 -7.61
N PHE A 8 21.51 27.14 -6.68
CA PHE A 8 20.37 26.72 -5.87
C PHE A 8 19.07 26.62 -6.69
N GLU A 9 18.79 27.51 -7.65
CA GLU A 9 17.59 27.42 -8.49
C GLU A 9 17.57 26.14 -9.34
N GLY A 10 18.74 25.69 -9.79
CA GLY A 10 18.87 24.44 -10.54
C GLY A 10 18.53 23.22 -9.70
N ILE A 11 19.02 23.17 -8.45
CA ILE A 11 18.79 22.06 -7.53
C ILE A 11 17.32 22.00 -7.10
N PHE A 12 16.68 23.14 -6.80
CA PHE A 12 15.26 23.19 -6.46
C PHE A 12 14.37 22.83 -7.65
N GLY A 13 14.72 23.25 -8.87
CA GLY A 13 14.00 22.87 -10.09
C GLY A 13 14.10 21.38 -10.42
N GLU A 14 15.24 20.76 -10.15
CA GLU A 14 15.44 19.31 -10.35
C GLU A 14 14.72 18.49 -9.28
N LEU A 15 14.75 18.93 -8.01
CA LEU A 15 13.93 18.36 -6.93
C LEU A 15 12.44 18.49 -7.23
N ALA A 16 11.97 19.65 -7.66
CA ALA A 16 10.56 19.86 -8.02
C ALA A 16 10.11 18.94 -9.16
N LYS A 17 10.97 18.69 -10.16
CA LYS A 17 10.67 17.72 -11.23
C LYS A 17 10.65 16.28 -10.73
N LEU A 18 11.56 15.92 -9.82
CA LEU A 18 11.59 14.59 -9.20
C LEU A 18 10.34 14.34 -8.36
N PHE A 19 9.89 15.33 -7.57
CA PHE A 19 8.64 15.25 -6.82
C PHE A 19 7.40 15.26 -7.73
N ALA A 20 7.38 16.08 -8.78
CA ALA A 20 6.27 16.11 -9.75
C ALA A 20 6.13 14.80 -10.55
N SER A 21 7.22 14.05 -10.73
CA SER A 21 7.22 12.76 -11.43
C SER A 21 6.67 11.58 -10.61
N GLN A 22 6.44 11.77 -9.31
CA GLN A 22 6.12 10.68 -8.37
C GLN A 22 4.63 10.53 -8.04
N GLY A 23 3.75 11.25 -8.74
CA GLY A 23 2.31 11.27 -8.46
C GLY A 23 2.01 11.98 -7.14
N PRO A 24 0.72 12.22 -6.80
CA PRO A 24 0.37 12.92 -5.58
C PRO A 24 0.96 12.19 -4.37
N VAL A 25 0.83 10.87 -4.26
CA VAL A 25 1.46 10.10 -3.16
C VAL A 25 2.77 9.48 -3.62
N ASN A 26 3.84 9.67 -2.84
CA ASN A 26 5.13 9.01 -3.09
C ASN A 26 5.07 7.52 -2.69
N LEU A 27 4.40 6.70 -3.51
CA LEU A 27 4.21 5.27 -3.24
C LEU A 27 5.52 4.49 -3.24
N GLN A 28 6.55 4.99 -3.91
CA GLN A 28 7.85 4.32 -3.91
C GLN A 28 8.51 4.40 -2.53
N VAL A 29 8.49 5.57 -1.90
CA VAL A 29 8.95 5.73 -0.52
C VAL A 29 8.08 4.92 0.44
N ALA A 30 6.76 4.95 0.27
CA ALA A 30 5.83 4.13 1.06
C ALA A 30 6.19 2.64 0.98
N ARG A 31 6.46 2.12 -0.22
CA ARG A 31 6.84 0.72 -0.47
C ARG A 31 8.13 0.36 0.25
N GLN A 32 9.15 1.20 0.12
CA GLN A 32 10.45 0.96 0.75
C GLN A 32 10.33 0.91 2.29
N ILE A 33 9.56 1.83 2.87
CA ILE A 33 9.28 1.84 4.32
C ILE A 33 8.51 0.58 4.72
N ALA A 34 7.44 0.25 3.98
CA ALA A 34 6.60 -0.90 4.28
C ALA A 34 7.38 -2.21 4.24
N GLN A 35 8.20 -2.42 3.19
CA GLN A 35 9.08 -3.58 3.08
C GLN A 35 10.08 -3.63 4.23
N GLY A 36 10.77 -2.52 4.53
CA GLY A 36 11.73 -2.48 5.62
C GLY A 36 11.12 -2.84 6.97
N LEU A 37 9.92 -2.36 7.27
CA LEU A 37 9.19 -2.67 8.50
C LEU A 37 8.63 -4.10 8.50
N ALA A 38 8.14 -4.59 7.36
CA ALA A 38 7.57 -5.93 7.23
C ALA A 38 8.63 -7.03 7.44
N MET A 39 9.87 -6.76 7.03
CA MET A 39 10.99 -7.70 7.09
C MET A 39 11.86 -7.51 8.34
N GLU A 40 11.67 -6.45 9.14
CA GLU A 40 12.49 -6.14 10.32
C GLU A 40 14.01 -6.21 10.10
N GLY A 41 14.47 -5.83 8.89
CA GLY A 41 15.89 -5.88 8.52
C GLY A 41 16.43 -7.27 8.19
N THR A 42 15.59 -8.30 8.13
CA THR A 42 15.97 -9.62 7.61
C THR A 42 15.76 -9.70 6.10
N ALA A 43 16.47 -10.62 5.45
CA ALA A 43 16.16 -10.95 4.06
C ALA A 43 14.80 -11.65 3.99
N GLU A 44 14.04 -11.39 2.92
CA GLU A 44 12.78 -12.08 2.68
C GLU A 44 13.07 -13.56 2.34
N PRO A 45 12.55 -14.52 3.12
CA PRO A 45 12.75 -15.93 2.83
C PRO A 45 12.01 -16.31 1.55
N ASN A 46 12.64 -17.14 0.72
CA ASN A 46 11.94 -17.72 -0.41
C ASN A 46 10.91 -18.74 0.09
N ILE A 47 9.72 -18.72 -0.52
CA ILE A 47 8.68 -19.71 -0.22
C ILE A 47 9.01 -21.00 -0.95
N GLU A 48 9.07 -22.09 -0.19
CA GLU A 48 9.44 -23.41 -0.67
C GLU A 48 8.44 -23.93 -1.73
N PRO A 49 8.92 -24.57 -2.81
CA PRO A 49 8.04 -25.08 -3.86
C PRO A 49 6.95 -26.02 -3.35
N LEU A 50 7.26 -26.87 -2.37
CA LEU A 50 6.29 -27.79 -1.78
C LEU A 50 5.16 -27.07 -1.05
N GLU A 51 5.48 -25.96 -0.37
CA GLU A 51 4.46 -25.14 0.32
C GLU A 51 3.54 -24.47 -0.71
N ARG A 52 4.08 -23.99 -1.84
CA ARG A 52 3.27 -23.46 -2.95
C ARG A 52 2.31 -24.50 -3.52
N MET A 53 2.82 -25.70 -3.82
CA MET A 53 1.98 -26.81 -4.30
C MET A 53 0.87 -27.17 -3.32
N ARG A 54 1.16 -27.12 -2.01
CA ARG A 54 0.16 -27.40 -0.97
C ARG A 54 -0.98 -26.39 -0.99
N TYR A 55 -0.69 -25.10 -1.11
CA TYR A 55 -1.72 -24.06 -1.25
C TYR A 55 -2.53 -24.24 -2.54
N GLU A 56 -1.92 -24.59 -3.67
CA GLU A 56 -2.64 -24.85 -4.92
C GLU A 56 -3.61 -26.05 -4.83
N GLU A 57 -3.24 -27.10 -4.10
CA GLU A 57 -4.14 -28.23 -3.83
C GLU A 57 -5.33 -27.82 -2.95
N LEU A 58 -5.07 -27.12 -1.85
CA LEU A 58 -6.11 -26.68 -0.92
C LEU A 58 -7.04 -25.63 -1.55
N ALA A 59 -6.50 -24.69 -2.33
CA ALA A 59 -7.25 -23.69 -3.08
C ALA A 59 -8.30 -24.33 -3.97
N ARG A 60 -7.94 -25.38 -4.73
CA ARG A 60 -8.88 -26.10 -5.60
C ARG A 60 -10.01 -26.78 -4.83
N ALA A 61 -9.70 -27.30 -3.64
CA ALA A 61 -10.71 -27.89 -2.77
C ALA A 61 -11.64 -26.80 -2.20
N ALA A 62 -11.09 -25.69 -1.70
CA ALA A 62 -11.85 -24.55 -1.18
C ALA A 62 -12.76 -23.93 -2.25
N ASP A 63 -12.22 -23.70 -3.44
CA ASP A 63 -12.92 -23.14 -4.60
C ASP A 63 -14.18 -23.94 -4.97
N LEU A 64 -14.04 -25.26 -5.07
CA LEU A 64 -15.16 -26.17 -5.32
C LEU A 64 -16.25 -26.07 -4.23
N GLN A 65 -15.85 -26.03 -2.96
CA GLN A 65 -16.79 -25.99 -1.84
C GLN A 65 -17.49 -24.64 -1.73
N VAL A 66 -16.77 -23.54 -1.89
CA VAL A 66 -17.33 -22.17 -1.88
C VAL A 66 -18.31 -22.00 -3.04
N SER A 67 -17.93 -22.44 -4.25
CA SER A 67 -18.83 -22.37 -5.41
C SER A 67 -20.10 -23.21 -5.20
N ALA A 68 -19.97 -24.42 -4.67
CA ALA A 68 -21.11 -25.29 -4.38
C ALA A 68 -22.05 -24.72 -3.30
N ALA A 69 -21.49 -24.14 -2.24
CA ALA A 69 -22.26 -23.60 -1.12
C ALA A 69 -22.97 -22.27 -1.47
N THR A 70 -22.34 -21.44 -2.30
CA THR A 70 -22.87 -20.10 -2.65
C THR A 70 -23.67 -20.08 -3.95
N GLY A 71 -23.41 -21.02 -4.86
CA GLY A 71 -23.92 -20.98 -6.24
C GLY A 71 -23.32 -19.85 -7.08
N LEU A 72 -22.28 -19.17 -6.57
CA LEU A 72 -21.59 -18.07 -7.24
C LEU A 72 -20.27 -18.56 -7.86
N SER A 73 -19.82 -17.86 -8.90
CA SER A 73 -18.45 -18.02 -9.37
C SER A 73 -17.51 -17.32 -8.40
N THR A 74 -16.43 -18.01 -8.08
CA THR A 74 -15.29 -17.54 -7.28
C THR A 74 -14.27 -16.77 -8.12
N SER A 75 -14.32 -16.91 -9.45
CA SER A 75 -13.56 -16.07 -10.37
C SER A 75 -14.32 -14.77 -10.67
N VAL A 76 -13.63 -13.65 -10.53
CA VAL A 76 -14.16 -12.32 -10.81
C VAL A 76 -13.56 -11.71 -12.08
N ALA A 77 -12.42 -12.20 -12.55
CA ALA A 77 -11.77 -11.75 -13.78
C ALA A 77 -11.88 -12.76 -14.95
N GLY A 78 -12.61 -13.86 -14.76
CA GLY A 78 -12.93 -14.85 -15.79
C GLY A 78 -11.87 -15.93 -16.00
N GLY A 79 -10.86 -16.00 -15.13
CA GLY A 79 -9.83 -17.03 -15.08
C GLY A 79 -10.10 -18.12 -14.04
N VAL A 80 -9.02 -18.78 -13.61
CA VAL A 80 -9.03 -19.76 -12.51
C VAL A 80 -8.53 -19.07 -11.26
N LEU A 81 -9.22 -19.26 -10.13
CA LEU A 81 -8.78 -18.73 -8.85
C LEU A 81 -7.49 -19.42 -8.41
N GLU A 82 -6.45 -18.61 -8.18
CA GLU A 82 -5.14 -19.06 -7.72
C GLU A 82 -4.80 -18.43 -6.37
N ILE A 83 -4.42 -19.26 -5.41
CA ILE A 83 -3.77 -18.76 -4.20
C ILE A 83 -2.31 -18.49 -4.53
N HIS A 84 -1.86 -17.29 -4.18
CA HIS A 84 -0.51 -16.82 -4.42
C HIS A 84 0.21 -16.61 -3.08
N PRO A 85 0.97 -17.61 -2.61
CA PRO A 85 1.82 -17.48 -1.43
C PRO A 85 2.87 -16.38 -1.65
N VAL A 86 2.92 -15.40 -0.76
CA VAL A 86 3.85 -14.27 -0.80
C VAL A 86 4.56 -14.08 0.54
N GLY A 87 5.77 -13.55 0.49
CA GLY A 87 6.47 -13.13 1.70
C GLY A 87 5.88 -11.82 2.24
N ARG A 88 6.29 -11.43 3.45
CA ARG A 88 5.77 -10.23 4.12
C ARG A 88 6.10 -8.94 3.37
N GLY A 89 7.27 -8.87 2.73
CA GLY A 89 7.70 -7.73 1.94
C GLY A 89 6.90 -7.60 0.64
N ASP A 90 6.70 -8.71 -0.08
CA ASP A 90 5.87 -8.74 -1.29
C ASP A 90 4.39 -8.45 -0.94
N TYR A 91 3.86 -9.02 0.15
CA TYR A 91 2.52 -8.69 0.65
C TYR A 91 2.35 -7.19 0.90
N ALA A 92 3.31 -6.56 1.58
CA ALA A 92 3.28 -5.13 1.87
C ALA A 92 3.27 -4.30 0.58
N GLY A 93 4.14 -4.63 -0.38
CA GLY A 93 4.22 -3.95 -1.67
C GLY A 93 2.92 -4.07 -2.47
N ARG A 94 2.39 -5.28 -2.63
CA ARG A 94 1.14 -5.53 -3.37
C ARG A 94 -0.07 -4.90 -2.70
N THR A 95 -0.09 -4.83 -1.37
CA THR A 95 -1.15 -4.16 -0.61
C THR A 95 -1.16 -2.66 -0.87
N LEU A 96 0.02 -2.01 -0.88
CA LEU A 96 0.12 -0.61 -1.25
C LEU A 96 -0.31 -0.36 -2.70
N ASP A 97 0.06 -1.24 -3.63
CA ASP A 97 -0.36 -1.14 -5.02
C ASP A 97 -1.88 -1.31 -5.18
N ALA A 98 -2.48 -2.26 -4.47
CA ALA A 98 -3.93 -2.47 -4.49
C ALA A 98 -4.71 -1.27 -3.92
N TYR A 99 -4.15 -0.59 -2.91
CA TYR A 99 -4.77 0.57 -2.28
C TYR A 99 -4.36 1.92 -2.89
N ARG A 100 -3.53 1.92 -3.95
CA ARG A 100 -3.13 3.14 -4.67
C ARG A 100 -4.31 4.06 -5.00
N PRO A 101 -5.42 3.60 -5.60
CA PRO A 101 -6.53 4.50 -5.95
C PRO A 101 -7.17 5.14 -4.72
N LEU A 102 -7.22 4.43 -3.59
CA LEU A 102 -7.76 4.94 -2.33
C LEU A 102 -6.81 5.99 -1.73
N LEU A 103 -5.51 5.71 -1.72
CA LEU A 103 -4.49 6.64 -1.20
C LEU A 103 -4.41 7.92 -2.03
N GLU A 104 -4.49 7.81 -3.36
CA GLU A 104 -4.50 8.95 -4.28
C GLU A 104 -5.76 9.81 -4.06
N GLY A 105 -6.94 9.21 -3.99
CA GLY A 105 -8.18 9.94 -3.69
C GLY A 105 -8.16 10.63 -2.31
N LEU A 106 -7.49 10.02 -1.33
CA LEU A 106 -7.33 10.59 0.01
C LEU A 106 -6.36 11.79 -0.02
N ALA A 107 -5.24 11.69 -0.75
CA ALA A 107 -4.32 12.81 -0.96
C ALA A 107 -5.00 14.00 -1.65
N GLU A 108 -5.78 13.75 -2.70
CA GLU A 108 -6.55 14.78 -3.40
C GLU A 108 -7.58 15.44 -2.47
N SER A 109 -8.23 14.66 -1.60
CA SER A 109 -9.18 15.21 -0.62
C SER A 109 -8.50 16.12 0.40
N PHE A 110 -7.29 15.77 0.86
CA PHE A 110 -6.50 16.63 1.75
C PHE A 110 -6.02 17.90 1.07
N GLY A 111 -5.57 17.82 -0.18
CA GLY A 111 -5.19 19.01 -0.96
C GLY A 111 -6.34 20.00 -1.08
N ARG A 112 -7.56 19.52 -1.39
CA ARG A 112 -8.77 20.37 -1.42
C ARG A 112 -9.11 20.99 -0.08
N MET A 113 -8.90 20.26 1.03
CA MET A 113 -9.12 20.79 2.38
C MET A 113 -8.11 21.88 2.75
N GLY A 114 -6.84 21.73 2.36
CA GLY A 114 -5.81 22.76 2.53
C GLY A 114 -6.17 24.05 1.79
N GLN A 115 -6.64 23.93 0.55
CA GLN A 115 -7.08 25.06 -0.28
C GLN A 115 -8.30 25.78 0.31
N GLN A 116 -9.32 25.04 0.76
CA GLN A 116 -10.51 25.64 1.39
C GLN A 116 -10.21 26.30 2.74
N GLY A 117 -9.25 25.76 3.51
CA GLY A 117 -8.78 26.37 4.75
C GLY A 117 -8.05 27.69 4.50
N ALA A 118 -7.29 27.78 3.40
CA ALA A 118 -6.64 29.02 2.98
C ALA A 118 -7.68 30.08 2.54
N GLU A 119 -8.63 29.71 1.68
CA GLU A 119 -9.72 30.62 1.22
C GLU A 119 -10.63 31.11 2.37
N ALA A 120 -10.88 30.28 3.39
CA ALA A 120 -11.66 30.69 4.55
C ALA A 120 -10.90 31.64 5.50
N SER A 121 -9.56 31.66 5.41
CA SER A 121 -8.68 32.53 6.21
C SER A 121 -8.48 33.91 5.55
N GLU A 122 -8.81 34.07 4.26
CA GLU A 122 -8.80 35.35 3.53
C GLU A 122 -9.93 36.31 3.96
N GLY A 123 -10.88 35.84 4.77
CA GLY A 123 -11.96 36.67 5.33
C GLY A 123 -11.49 37.71 6.37
N ASP A 124 -10.23 37.67 6.81
CA ASP A 124 -9.66 38.57 7.82
C ASP A 124 -8.41 39.26 7.27
N VAL A 125 -8.60 40.14 6.29
CA VAL A 125 -7.64 41.17 5.81
C VAL A 125 -6.17 40.71 5.77
N ALA A 126 -5.89 39.58 5.12
CA ALA A 126 -4.54 39.26 4.68
C ALA A 126 -4.33 39.88 3.29
N ASP A 127 -3.26 40.64 3.14
CA ASP A 127 -2.81 41.16 1.84
C ASP A 127 -2.55 39.93 0.93
N ASP A 128 -3.38 39.75 -0.10
CA ASP A 128 -3.29 38.68 -1.11
C ASP A 128 -1.91 38.65 -1.83
N ASP A 129 -1.15 39.74 -1.68
CA ASP A 129 0.20 39.94 -2.18
C ASP A 129 1.33 39.52 -1.20
N ASP A 130 1.06 38.92 -0.03
CA ASP A 130 2.14 38.47 0.87
C ASP A 130 2.84 37.22 0.31
N PRO A 131 4.05 37.34 -0.26
CA PRO A 131 4.75 36.23 -0.89
C PRO A 131 5.10 35.13 0.12
N THR A 132 5.09 35.43 1.43
CA THR A 132 5.37 34.44 2.48
C THR A 132 4.20 33.49 2.73
N ALA A 133 2.95 33.96 2.60
CA ALA A 133 1.74 33.13 2.77
C ALA A 133 1.56 32.16 1.60
N GLN A 134 1.78 32.62 0.36
CA GLN A 134 1.76 31.77 -0.84
C GLN A 134 2.85 30.70 -0.80
N LEU A 135 4.03 31.05 -0.29
CA LEU A 135 5.14 30.10 -0.11
C LEU A 135 4.79 29.02 0.94
N LEU A 136 4.12 29.40 2.04
CA LEU A 136 3.71 28.47 3.10
C LEU A 136 2.58 27.51 2.65
N GLY A 137 1.63 28.02 1.84
CA GLY A 137 0.59 27.21 1.20
C GLY A 137 1.18 26.15 0.27
N GLY A 138 2.10 26.55 -0.62
CA GLY A 138 2.78 25.63 -1.53
C GLY A 138 3.64 24.56 -0.83
N VAL A 139 4.23 24.88 0.34
CA VAL A 139 4.95 23.91 1.17
C VAL A 139 4.00 22.87 1.78
N THR A 140 2.82 23.29 2.21
CA THR A 140 1.81 22.41 2.82
C THR A 140 1.25 21.42 1.80
N ASP A 141 0.96 21.90 0.58
CA ASP A 141 0.52 21.09 -0.55
C ASP A 141 1.55 20.05 -0.97
N MET A 142 2.85 20.34 -0.81
CA MET A 142 3.93 19.41 -1.10
C MET A 142 4.15 18.37 0.01
N ILE A 143 4.01 18.75 1.28
CA ILE A 143 4.31 17.90 2.43
C ILE A 143 3.19 16.88 2.71
N GLY A 144 1.92 17.28 2.56
CA GLY A 144 0.77 16.44 2.90
C GLY A 144 0.81 15.05 2.26
N PRO A 145 1.00 14.94 0.94
CA PRO A 145 1.02 13.64 0.27
C PRO A 145 2.25 12.78 0.60
N VAL A 146 3.39 13.40 0.91
CA VAL A 146 4.58 12.69 1.40
C VAL A 146 4.32 12.07 2.77
N LEU A 147 3.72 12.82 3.69
CA LEU A 147 3.34 12.32 5.01
C LEU A 147 2.32 11.18 4.89
N LEU A 148 1.34 11.29 4.00
CA LEU A 148 0.38 10.22 3.73
C LEU A 148 1.08 8.95 3.24
N GLY A 149 2.02 9.07 2.29
CA GLY A 149 2.82 7.93 1.81
C GLY A 149 3.62 7.27 2.94
N LEU A 150 4.23 8.07 3.82
CA LEU A 150 4.99 7.57 4.96
C LEU A 150 4.10 6.84 5.98
N GLN A 151 2.93 7.40 6.29
CA GLN A 151 1.95 6.77 7.18
C GLN A 151 1.38 5.48 6.58
N ALA A 152 0.98 5.50 5.31
CA ALA A 152 0.48 4.32 4.61
C ALA A 152 1.53 3.20 4.57
N GLY A 153 2.78 3.55 4.25
CA GLY A 153 3.89 2.60 4.28
C GLY A 153 4.13 2.00 5.67
N SER A 154 4.08 2.82 6.72
CA SER A 154 4.26 2.37 8.09
C SER A 154 3.16 1.42 8.56
N LEU A 155 1.90 1.75 8.25
CA LEU A 155 0.73 0.94 8.59
C LEU A 155 0.77 -0.40 7.89
N VAL A 156 0.97 -0.41 6.57
CA VAL A 156 1.02 -1.66 5.79
C VAL A 156 2.22 -2.50 6.18
N GLY A 157 3.37 -1.89 6.48
CA GLY A 157 4.56 -2.58 6.97
C GLY A 157 4.32 -3.30 8.30
N HIS A 158 3.61 -2.67 9.25
CA HIS A 158 3.22 -3.34 10.50
C HIS A 158 2.18 -4.43 10.27
N GLN A 159 1.17 -4.16 9.44
CA GLN A 159 0.13 -5.14 9.10
C GLN A 159 0.74 -6.42 8.52
N ALA A 160 1.71 -6.29 7.62
CA ALA A 160 2.35 -7.42 6.94
C ALA A 160 3.01 -8.43 7.91
N ARG A 161 3.33 -8.02 9.14
CA ARG A 161 3.94 -8.90 10.15
C ARG A 161 2.99 -9.94 10.71
N GLY A 162 1.72 -9.58 10.87
CA GLY A 162 0.67 -10.46 11.38
C GLY A 162 -0.33 -10.88 10.32
N ALA A 163 -0.08 -10.55 9.05
CA ALA A 163 -1.01 -10.83 7.98
C ALA A 163 -1.07 -12.33 7.70
N LEU A 164 -2.28 -12.84 7.49
CA LEU A 164 -2.54 -14.22 7.05
C LEU A 164 -2.87 -14.24 5.56
N GLY A 165 -3.56 -13.21 5.06
CA GLY A 165 -3.89 -13.10 3.65
C GLY A 165 -4.42 -11.74 3.21
N GLN A 166 -4.98 -11.74 2.00
CA GLN A 166 -5.41 -10.55 1.29
C GLN A 166 -6.51 -9.75 2.00
N TYR A 167 -7.43 -10.44 2.68
CA TYR A 167 -8.66 -9.86 3.23
C TYR A 167 -8.65 -9.73 4.77
N ASP A 168 -7.47 -9.62 5.37
CA ASP A 168 -7.36 -9.31 6.81
C ASP A 168 -8.00 -7.96 7.16
N LEU A 169 -8.03 -7.03 6.19
CA LEU A 169 -8.81 -5.80 6.25
C LEU A 169 -9.98 -5.86 5.27
N PRO A 170 -11.19 -5.43 5.66
CA PRO A 170 -12.37 -5.41 4.80
C PRO A 170 -12.34 -4.21 3.84
N ILE A 171 -11.21 -3.99 3.15
CA ILE A 171 -11.01 -2.91 2.19
C ILE A 171 -11.06 -3.50 0.77
N PRO A 172 -11.94 -2.99 -0.11
CA PRO A 172 -12.02 -3.45 -1.49
C PRO A 172 -10.68 -3.35 -2.22
N ARG A 173 -10.36 -4.38 -2.99
CA ARG A 173 -9.20 -4.41 -3.90
C ARG A 173 -9.68 -4.54 -5.35
N PRO A 174 -8.84 -4.15 -6.34
CA PRO A 174 -9.16 -4.38 -7.75
C PRO A 174 -9.49 -5.86 -8.01
N PRO A 175 -10.47 -6.17 -8.88
CA PRO A 175 -10.81 -7.55 -9.23
C PRO A 175 -9.59 -8.32 -9.74
N SER A 176 -9.36 -9.51 -9.20
CA SER A 176 -8.26 -10.40 -9.56
C SER A 176 -8.66 -11.83 -9.23
N ASP A 177 -8.21 -12.79 -10.05
CA ASP A 177 -8.31 -14.22 -9.75
C ASP A 177 -7.08 -14.72 -8.96
N GLN A 178 -6.29 -13.82 -8.39
CA GLN A 178 -5.19 -14.14 -7.48
C GLN A 178 -5.52 -13.70 -6.06
N LEU A 179 -5.41 -14.62 -5.10
CA LEU A 179 -5.56 -14.37 -3.68
C LEU A 179 -4.23 -14.49 -2.96
N LEU A 180 -3.80 -13.42 -2.31
CA LEU A 180 -2.57 -13.43 -1.53
C LEU A 180 -2.77 -14.18 -0.20
N VAL A 181 -1.82 -15.06 0.12
CA VAL A 181 -1.66 -15.67 1.45
C VAL A 181 -0.21 -15.45 1.90
N VAL A 182 0.00 -15.28 3.21
CA VAL A 182 1.32 -15.04 3.81
C VAL A 182 1.72 -16.26 4.64
N PRO A 183 2.46 -17.24 4.07
CA PRO A 183 2.70 -18.51 4.75
C PRO A 183 3.44 -18.38 6.07
N ALA A 184 4.35 -17.40 6.18
CA ALA A 184 5.02 -17.12 7.46
C ALA A 184 4.02 -16.76 8.57
N GLY A 185 3.03 -15.90 8.28
CA GLY A 185 1.99 -15.56 9.25
C GLY A 185 1.10 -16.75 9.59
N VAL A 186 0.75 -17.57 8.59
CA VAL A 186 -0.04 -18.80 8.78
C VAL A 186 0.70 -19.81 9.67
N ASN A 187 1.99 -20.04 9.41
CA ASN A 187 2.82 -20.98 10.17
C ASN A 187 3.07 -20.46 11.60
N ASP A 188 3.33 -19.16 11.78
CA ASP A 188 3.47 -18.54 13.10
C ASP A 188 2.16 -18.68 13.91
N PHE A 189 1.02 -18.37 13.29
CA PHE A 189 -0.29 -18.55 13.91
C PHE A 189 -0.58 -20.01 14.30
N ALA A 190 -0.31 -20.96 13.39
CA ALA A 190 -0.49 -22.37 13.69
C ALA A 190 0.38 -22.81 14.88
N SER A 191 1.64 -22.37 14.92
CA SER A 191 2.58 -22.66 16.01
C SER A 191 2.13 -22.07 17.35
N ASP A 192 1.81 -20.77 17.38
CA ASP A 192 1.41 -20.04 18.60
C ASP A 192 0.17 -20.65 19.26
N TRP A 193 -0.74 -21.19 18.45
CA TRP A 193 -1.99 -21.80 18.89
C TRP A 193 -1.94 -23.33 18.96
N SER A 194 -0.78 -23.94 18.66
CA SER A 194 -0.60 -25.41 18.65
C SER A 194 -1.61 -26.14 17.75
N LEU A 195 -1.92 -25.56 16.59
CA LEU A 195 -2.82 -26.10 15.57
C LEU A 195 -2.03 -26.86 14.50
N ASP A 196 -2.71 -27.76 13.76
CA ASP A 196 -2.11 -28.40 12.58
C ASP A 196 -1.95 -27.35 11.46
N PRO A 197 -0.74 -27.15 10.91
CA PRO A 197 -0.51 -26.19 9.83
C PRO A 197 -1.41 -26.43 8.61
N ASP A 198 -1.73 -27.68 8.27
CA ASP A 198 -2.58 -27.97 7.11
C ASP A 198 -4.05 -27.60 7.35
N GLU A 199 -4.53 -27.69 8.59
CA GLU A 199 -5.88 -27.22 8.96
C GLU A 199 -5.97 -25.69 8.85
N VAL A 200 -4.95 -24.97 9.36
CA VAL A 200 -4.91 -23.51 9.26
C VAL A 200 -4.77 -23.07 7.80
N ARG A 201 -3.94 -23.75 7.00
CA ARG A 201 -3.83 -23.51 5.55
C ARG A 201 -5.18 -23.67 4.86
N MET A 202 -5.91 -24.75 5.15
CA MET A 202 -7.25 -24.95 4.58
C MET A 202 -8.23 -23.86 5.03
N TRP A 203 -8.13 -23.37 6.26
CA TRP A 203 -8.99 -22.31 6.78
C TRP A 203 -8.74 -20.93 6.14
N VAL A 204 -7.50 -20.61 5.77
CA VAL A 204 -7.17 -19.35 5.07
C VAL A 204 -7.43 -19.40 3.56
N CYS A 205 -7.57 -20.58 2.96
CA CYS A 205 -7.90 -20.77 1.55
C CYS A 205 -9.39 -20.55 1.29
#